data_AF-A0A1B1RZQ0-F1
#
_entry.id   AF-A0A1B1RZQ0-F1
#
_cell.length_a   1.000
_cell.length_b   1.000
_cell.length_c   1.000
_cell.angle_alpha   90.00
_cell.angle_beta   90.00
_cell.angle_gamma   90.00
#
_symmetry.space_group_name_H-M   'P 1'
#
loop_
_entity.id
_entity.type
_entity.pdbx_description
1 polymer ?
#
loop_
_entity_poly.entity_id
_entity_poly.type
_entity_poly.pdbx_seq_one_letter_code
_entity_poly.pdbx_strand_id
1 'polypeptide(L)'
;MTATKVHVPLKKHIWGLIILNLMDGLLTYMGLSFGVITERNPLLASLSPIALLMMKILLSLCLFSFLFTSLVNVQSRVWRCTLILVNGLYMSILVLHFYWLTLFLT
;
A
#
# COMPACT_ATOMS: atom_id res chain seq x y z
N MET A 1 26.67 16.70 25.56
CA MET A 1 25.55 15.72 25.57
C MET A 1 25.05 15.55 24.15
N THR A 2 25.54 14.54 23.44
CA THR A 2 25.06 14.19 22.10
C THR A 2 23.73 13.46 22.26
N ALA A 3 22.63 14.11 21.85
CA ALA A 3 21.31 13.49 21.83
C ALA A 3 21.39 12.21 20.98
N THR A 4 21.21 11.06 21.64
CA THR A 4 20.99 9.77 20.99
C THR A 4 19.73 9.90 20.15
N LYS A 5 19.92 10.14 18.85
CA LYS A 5 18.82 10.10 17.88
C LYS A 5 18.25 8.68 17.97
N VAL A 6 17.05 8.55 18.53
CA VAL A 6 16.34 7.27 18.54
C VAL A 6 16.00 6.95 17.09
N HIS A 7 16.83 6.14 16.46
CA HIS A 7 16.71 5.74 15.07
C HIS A 7 15.67 4.65 14.96
N VAL A 8 14.42 5.04 14.66
CA VAL A 8 13.33 4.08 14.42
C VAL A 8 13.58 3.37 13.09
N PRO A 9 13.63 2.03 13.04
CA PRO A 9 13.89 1.28 11.82
C PRO A 9 12.76 1.47 10.78
N LEU A 10 13.11 1.51 9.50
CA LEU A 10 12.16 1.66 8.37
C LEU A 10 11.14 0.51 8.28
N LYS A 11 11.39 -0.59 9.00
CA LYS A 11 10.54 -1.78 9.11
C LYS A 11 9.06 -1.45 9.33
N LYS A 12 8.75 -0.50 10.22
CA LYS A 12 7.35 -0.12 10.51
C LYS A 12 6.63 0.42 9.27
N HIS A 13 7.31 1.27 8.50
CA HIS A 13 6.70 1.89 7.30
C HIS A 13 6.57 0.90 6.15
N ILE A 14 7.52 -0.04 6.02
CA ILE A 14 7.42 -1.12 5.04
C ILE A 14 6.28 -2.07 5.40
N TRP A 15 6.16 -2.47 6.67
CA TRP A 15 5.01 -3.24 7.15
C TRP A 15 3.67 -2.54 6.89
N GLY A 16 3.62 -1.23 7.15
CA GLY A 16 2.45 -0.41 6.83
C GLY A 16 2.07 -0.51 5.35
N LEU A 17 3.03 -0.34 4.43
CA LEU A 17 2.77 -0.45 2.99
C LEU A 17 2.29 -1.83 2.56
N ILE A 18 2.87 -2.90 3.13
CA ILE A 18 2.45 -4.27 2.84
C ILE A 18 0.96 -4.45 3.18
N ILE A 19 0.58 -4.09 4.41
CA ILE A 19 -0.80 -4.24 4.88
C ILE A 19 -1.74 -3.35 4.06
N LEU A 20 -1.37 -2.09 3.85
CA LEU A 20 -2.20 -1.13 3.12
C LEU A 20 -2.41 -1.56 1.67
N ASN A 21 -1.37 -2.02 0.98
CA ASN A 21 -1.46 -2.46 -0.40
C ASN A 21 -2.27 -3.77 -0.56
N LEU A 22 -2.21 -4.68 0.43
CA LEU A 22 -3.08 -5.86 0.46
C LEU A 22 -4.56 -5.47 0.65
N MET A 23 -4.85 -4.60 1.61
CA MET A 23 -6.22 -4.13 1.86
C MET A 23 -6.78 -3.39 0.64
N ASP A 24 -5.99 -2.49 0.08
CA ASP A 24 -6.34 -1.75 -1.13
C ASP A 24 -6.65 -2.68 -2.31
N GLY A 25 -5.86 -3.75 -2.49
CA GLY A 25 -6.13 -4.76 -3.50
C GLY A 25 -7.39 -5.55 -3.27
N LEU A 26 -7.66 -5.94 -2.03
CA LEU A 26 -8.89 -6.64 -1.67
C LEU A 26 -10.13 -5.77 -1.93
N LEU A 27 -10.09 -4.50 -1.53
CA LEU A 27 -11.20 -3.57 -1.71
C LEU A 27 -11.40 -3.20 -3.19
N THR A 28 -10.31 -3.08 -3.97
CA THR A 28 -10.37 -2.90 -5.43
C THR A 28 -11.00 -4.12 -6.10
N TYR A 29 -10.56 -5.33 -5.73
CA TYR A 29 -11.12 -6.58 -6.24
C TYR A 29 -12.63 -6.69 -5.95
N MET A 30 -13.05 -6.42 -4.71
CA MET A 30 -14.46 -6.43 -4.35
C MET A 30 -15.24 -5.38 -5.12
N GLY A 31 -14.75 -4.13 -5.18
CA GLY A 31 -15.42 -3.05 -5.89
C GLY A 31 -15.61 -3.35 -7.39
N LEU A 32 -14.58 -3.89 -8.05
CA LEU A 32 -14.67 -4.29 -9.46
C LEU A 32 -15.58 -5.51 -9.66
N SER A 33 -15.52 -6.50 -8.76
CA SER A 33 -16.32 -7.72 -8.86
C SER A 33 -17.82 -7.46 -8.66
N PHE A 34 -18.17 -6.51 -7.81
CA PHE A 34 -19.56 -6.06 -7.62
C PHE A 34 -19.99 -4.99 -8.62
N GLY A 35 -19.12 -4.55 -9.53
CA GLY A 35 -19.42 -3.49 -10.51
C GLY A 35 -19.62 -2.10 -9.89
N VAL A 36 -19.20 -1.91 -8.64
CA VAL A 36 -19.36 -0.67 -7.86
C VAL A 36 -18.39 0.40 -8.33
N ILE A 37 -17.21 0.00 -8.81
CA ILE A 37 -16.17 0.90 -9.31
C ILE A 37 -15.69 0.45 -10.68
N THR A 38 -15.07 1.38 -11.41
CA THR A 38 -14.37 1.09 -12.66
C THR A 38 -12.92 1.50 -12.53
N GLU A 39 -12.02 0.69 -13.10
CA GLU A 39 -10.59 0.99 -13.09
C GLU A 39 -10.32 2.17 -14.06
N ARG A 40 -9.89 3.31 -13.49
CA ARG A 40 -9.62 4.52 -14.28
C ARG A 40 -8.21 4.57 -14.83
N ASN A 41 -7.30 3.73 -14.33
CA ASN A 41 -5.95 3.67 -14.87
C ASN A 41 -5.96 2.89 -16.20
N PRO A 42 -5.70 3.53 -17.36
CA PRO A 42 -5.79 2.86 -18.66
C PRO A 42 -4.81 1.68 -18.81
N LEU A 43 -3.70 1.67 -18.06
CA LEU A 43 -2.75 0.56 -18.06
C LEU A 43 -3.28 -0.67 -17.31
N LEU A 44 -4.18 -0.45 -16.36
CA LEU A 44 -4.74 -1.48 -15.49
C LEU A 44 -6.17 -1.87 -15.91
N ALA A 45 -6.85 -1.00 -16.65
CA ALA A 45 -8.26 -1.16 -17.04
C ALA A 45 -8.52 -2.38 -17.92
N SER A 46 -7.51 -2.87 -18.64
CA SER A 46 -7.59 -4.09 -19.45
C SER A 46 -7.42 -5.38 -18.64
N LEU A 47 -7.02 -5.29 -17.37
CA LEU A 47 -6.74 -6.44 -16.53
C LEU A 47 -8.00 -6.90 -15.81
N SER A 48 -8.11 -8.22 -15.63
CA SER A 48 -9.20 -8.79 -14.84
C SER A 48 -9.04 -8.41 -13.35
N PRO A 49 -10.13 -8.34 -12.58
CA PRO A 49 -10.06 -8.02 -11.15
C PRO A 49 -9.10 -8.94 -10.38
N ILE A 50 -9.05 -10.23 -10.75
CA ILE A 50 -8.12 -11.19 -10.15
C ILE A 50 -6.67 -10.90 -10.50
N ALA A 51 -6.36 -10.47 -11.73
CA ALA A 51 -5.00 -10.10 -12.12
C ALA A 51 -4.51 -8.87 -11.34
N LEU A 52 -5.38 -7.87 -11.11
CA LEU A 52 -5.08 -6.70 -10.28
C LEU A 52 -4.77 -7.09 -8.83
N LEU A 53 -5.57 -8.00 -8.26
CA LEU A 53 -5.33 -8.53 -6.91
C LEU A 53 -3.99 -9.27 -6.84
N MET A 54 -3.70 -10.15 -7.80
CA MET A 54 -2.45 -10.91 -7.84
C MET A 54 -1.21 -10.02 -7.97
N MET A 55 -1.28 -8.96 -8.77
CA MET A 55 -0.18 -7.98 -8.85
C MET A 55 0.05 -7.29 -7.51
N LYS A 56 -1.02 -6.92 -6.78
CA LYS A 56 -0.89 -6.30 -5.47
C LYS A 56 -0.35 -7.29 -4.42
N ILE A 57 -0.75 -8.56 -4.47
CA ILE A 57 -0.15 -9.61 -3.63
C ILE A 57 1.35 -9.76 -3.94
N LEU A 58 1.73 -9.84 -5.22
CA LEU A 58 3.12 -9.94 -5.64
C LEU A 58 3.95 -8.74 -5.19
N LEU A 59 3.41 -7.52 -5.32
CA LEU A 59 4.06 -6.31 -4.83
C LEU A 59 4.24 -6.35 -3.30
N SER A 60 3.25 -6.84 -2.57
CA SER A 60 3.32 -6.99 -1.12
C SER A 60 4.37 -8.02 -0.70
N LEU A 61 4.49 -9.13 -1.42
CA LEU A 61 5.56 -10.12 -1.24
C LEU A 61 6.94 -9.52 -1.54
N CYS A 62 7.07 -8.72 -2.60
CA CYS A 62 8.31 -8.01 -2.92
C CYS A 62 8.72 -7.04 -1.79
N LEU A 63 7.78 -6.25 -1.28
CA LEU A 63 8.00 -5.37 -0.13
C LEU A 63 8.35 -6.16 1.14
N PHE A 64 7.73 -7.32 1.34
CA PHE A 64 8.05 -8.22 2.46
C PHE A 64 9.49 -8.74 2.36
N SER A 65 9.97 -9.11 1.17
CA SER A 65 11.36 -9.51 0.94
C SER A 65 12.37 -8.42 1.32
N PHE A 66 12.02 -7.14 1.15
CA PHE A 66 12.88 -6.02 1.59
C PHE A 66 13.09 -5.96 3.10
N LEU A 67 12.19 -6.54 3.91
CA LEU A 67 12.36 -6.60 5.37
C LEU A 67 13.55 -7.48 5.80
N PHE A 68 13.93 -8.44 4.97
CA PHE A 68 15.06 -9.36 5.21
C PHE A 68 16.36 -8.89 4.57
N THR A 69 16.33 -7.80 3.81
CA THR A 69 17.51 -7.27 3.12
C THR A 69 18.15 -6.13 3.93
N SER A 70 19.46 -5.88 3.75
CA SER A 70 20.19 -4.76 4.37
C SER A 70 19.61 -3.38 4.01
N LEU A 71 18.79 -3.29 2.95
CA LEU A 71 17.99 -2.12 2.57
C LEU A 71 17.13 -1.57 3.72
N VAL A 72 16.67 -2.43 4.63
CA VAL A 72 15.86 -2.03 5.79
C VAL A 72 16.63 -1.14 6.77
N ASN A 73 17.96 -1.23 6.75
CA ASN A 73 18.87 -0.45 7.59
C ASN A 73 19.34 0.83 6.90
N VAL A 74 18.86 1.14 5.69
CA VAL A 74 19.21 2.40 5.00
C VAL A 74 18.72 3.58 5.83
N GLN A 75 19.64 4.42 6.29
CA GLN A 75 19.33 5.54 7.20
C GLN A 75 19.07 6.86 6.48
N SER A 76 18.89 6.84 5.16
CA SER A 76 18.69 8.06 4.38
C SER A 76 17.38 8.75 4.78
N ARG A 77 17.49 10.06 5.06
CA ARG A 77 16.34 10.91 5.39
C ARG A 77 15.33 10.95 4.23
N VAL A 78 15.81 10.92 2.99
CA VAL A 78 14.97 10.90 1.78
C VAL A 78 14.07 9.66 1.78
N TRP A 79 14.66 8.46 1.95
CA TRP A 79 13.90 7.21 1.99
C TRP A 79 12.85 7.19 3.10
N ARG A 80 13.18 7.72 4.29
CA ARG A 80 12.22 7.83 5.38
C ARG A 80 11.05 8.76 5.03
N CYS A 81 11.32 9.96 4.52
CA CYS A 81 10.27 10.89 4.10
C CYS A 81 9.39 10.28 3.00
N THR A 82 10.00 9.65 1.99
CA THR A 82 9.27 8.96 0.91
C THR A 82 8.35 7.88 1.47
N LEU A 83 8.84 6.99 2.33
CA LEU A 83 8.00 5.92 2.89
C LEU A 83 6.85 6.47 3.75
N ILE A 84 7.09 7.53 4.53
CA ILE A 84 6.03 8.19 5.31
C ILE A 84 4.97 8.77 4.38
N LEU A 85 5.38 9.49 3.33
CA LEU A 85 4.46 10.06 2.35
C LEU A 85 3.65 8.98 1.63
N VAL A 86 4.30 7.91 1.16
CA VAL A 86 3.60 6.82 0.46
C VAL A 86 2.62 6.12 1.40
N ASN A 87 2.99 5.85 2.66
CA ASN A 87 2.05 5.31 3.65
C ASN A 87 0.84 6.25 3.85
N GLY A 88 1.09 7.56 3.95
CA GLY A 88 0.03 8.56 4.09
C GLY A 88 -0.94 8.54 2.91
N LEU A 89 -0.42 8.52 1.68
CA LEU A 89 -1.23 8.41 0.47
C LEU A 89 -2.04 7.11 0.44
N TYR A 90 -1.44 5.97 0.76
CA TYR A 90 -2.14 4.70 0.84
C TYR A 90 -3.23 4.69 1.91
N MET A 91 -3.01 5.33 3.07
CA MET A 91 -4.06 5.51 4.07
C MET A 91 -5.21 6.36 3.55
N SER A 92 -4.94 7.46 2.84
CA SER A 92 -5.98 8.30 2.23
C SER A 92 -6.79 7.53 1.18
N ILE A 93 -6.14 6.73 0.34
CA ILE A 93 -6.80 5.85 -0.63
C ILE A 93 -7.68 4.83 0.11
N LEU A 94 -7.17 4.19 1.15
CA LEU A 94 -7.93 3.22 1.94
C LEU A 94 -9.21 3.85 2.53
N VAL A 95 -9.12 5.06 3.09
CA VAL A 95 -10.28 5.80 3.60
C VAL A 95 -11.29 6.08 2.49
N LEU A 96 -10.83 6.45 1.29
CA LEU A 96 -11.70 6.64 0.12
C LEU A 96 -12.43 5.34 -0.28
N HIS A 97 -11.74 4.20 -0.25
CA HIS A 97 -12.36 2.88 -0.49
C HIS A 97 -13.45 2.58 0.53
N PHE A 98 -13.20 2.84 1.82
CA PHE A 98 -14.23 2.65 2.85
C PHE A 98 -15.42 3.57 2.63
N TYR A 99 -15.18 4.86 2.31
CA TYR A 99 -16.24 5.83 2.06
C TYR A 99 -17.14 5.43 0.90
N TRP A 100 -16.59 4.99 -0.25
CA TRP A 100 -17.44 4.52 -1.33
C TRP A 100 -18.14 3.20 -0.96
N LEU A 101 -17.50 2.31 -0.20
CA LEU A 101 -18.08 0.99 0.08
C LEU A 101 -19.28 1.16 0.97
N THR A 102 -19.21 2.06 1.95
CA THR A 102 -20.38 2.42 2.75
C THR A 102 -21.46 3.03 1.87
N LEU A 103 -21.13 3.99 0.99
CA LEU A 103 -22.10 4.64 0.11
C LEU A 103 -22.86 3.66 -0.81
N PHE A 104 -22.17 2.63 -1.34
CA PHE A 104 -22.74 1.71 -2.32
C PHE A 104 -23.36 0.44 -1.73
N LEU A 105 -23.05 0.11 -0.46
CA LEU A 105 -23.66 -1.03 0.24
C LEU A 105 -24.88 -0.66 1.11
N THR A 106 -25.08 0.62 1.44
CA THR A 106 -26.33 1.14 2.04
C THR A 106 -27.27 1.70 1.00
#